data_AF-A0A5N5QTU2-F1
#
_entry.id   AF-A0A5N5QTU2-F1
#
_cell.length_a   1.000
_cell.length_b   1.000
_cell.length_c   1.000
_cell.angle_alpha   90.00
_cell.angle_beta   90.00
_cell.angle_gamma   90.00
#
_symmetry.space_group_name_H-M   'P 1'
#
loop_
_entity.id
_entity.type
_entity.pdbx_description
1 polymer ?
#
loop_
_entity_poly.entity_id
_entity_poly.type
_entity_poly.pdbx_seq_one_letter_code
_entity_poly.pdbx_strand_id
1 'polypeptide(L)'
;MGLAGGACSGVATHGRHVIINISNHTLKISHEIFKKIEWIPSLSCGPQSAPELFQVCRIRQRLSNEDASGSGEDGSFKRSKRVKVDPQTVSSWFRDEGLPYLHPTPGKTNWLGGLKEPFPDNPTFQPPPPLSDAIKSSIYDRYLQSFQRSAFKSDSHKKAVRSLSEQFGISIARVEAIIRLKEYQRQYEKVGYASY
;
A
#
# COMPACT_ATOMS: atom_id res chain seq x y z
N MET A 1 81.93 12.95 -31.24
CA MET A 1 81.21 14.25 -31.12
C MET A 1 80.30 14.35 -32.34
N GLY A 2 78.98 14.54 -32.31
CA GLY A 2 77.95 14.70 -31.29
C GLY A 2 76.60 14.80 -32.02
N LEU A 3 75.53 15.10 -31.26
CA LEU A 3 74.13 15.39 -31.64
C LEU A 3 73.13 14.24 -31.58
N ALA A 4 72.12 14.38 -30.72
CA ALA A 4 70.69 14.44 -31.09
C ALA A 4 69.82 14.78 -29.86
N GLY A 5 68.74 15.54 -30.08
CA GLY A 5 67.81 16.03 -29.05
C GLY A 5 66.74 15.02 -28.61
N GLY A 6 65.91 15.42 -27.64
CA GLY A 6 64.80 14.61 -27.12
C GLY A 6 63.64 15.47 -26.62
N ALA A 7 62.43 15.15 -27.10
CA ALA A 7 61.15 15.76 -26.77
C ALA A 7 60.45 15.09 -25.56
N CYS A 8 59.47 15.79 -25.01
CA CYS A 8 58.74 15.50 -23.77
C CYS A 8 57.66 14.40 -23.89
N SER A 9 57.36 13.71 -22.79
CA SER A 9 56.05 13.07 -22.53
C SER A 9 55.76 12.98 -21.03
N GLY A 10 54.50 13.26 -20.67
CA GLY A 10 54.00 13.45 -19.32
C GLY A 10 53.85 12.17 -18.49
N VAL A 11 53.78 12.35 -17.16
CA VAL A 11 53.67 11.30 -16.15
C VAL A 11 52.29 11.35 -15.51
N ALA A 12 51.54 10.25 -15.63
CA ALA A 12 50.26 10.02 -14.97
C ALA A 12 50.48 9.48 -13.54
N THR A 13 49.59 9.89 -12.63
CA THR A 13 49.59 9.61 -11.19
C THR A 13 49.32 8.14 -10.85
N HIS A 14 50.10 7.62 -9.90
CA HIS A 14 50.08 6.24 -9.40
C HIS A 14 48.78 5.88 -8.65
N GLY A 15 48.11 4.82 -9.11
CA GLY A 15 47.07 4.11 -8.35
C GLY A 15 47.68 3.18 -7.31
N ARG A 16 47.20 3.26 -6.06
CA ARG A 16 47.49 2.31 -5.00
C ARG A 16 46.71 1.01 -5.24
N HIS A 17 47.44 -0.04 -5.62
CA HIS A 17 46.94 -1.42 -5.67
C HIS A 17 46.85 -1.99 -4.24
N VAL A 18 45.67 -2.47 -3.85
CA VAL A 18 45.49 -3.34 -2.68
C VAL A 18 45.46 -4.78 -3.19
N ILE A 19 46.49 -5.56 -2.86
CA ILE A 19 46.56 -7.00 -3.15
C ILE A 19 45.89 -7.73 -1.99
N ILE A 20 44.72 -8.34 -2.23
CA ILE A 20 44.13 -9.32 -1.31
C ILE A 20 44.43 -10.70 -1.91
N ASN A 21 45.30 -11.42 -1.22
CA ASN A 21 45.67 -12.79 -1.53
C ASN A 21 44.52 -13.71 -1.10
N ILE A 22 43.85 -14.35 -2.05
CA ILE A 22 42.84 -15.38 -1.76
C ILE A 22 43.37 -16.69 -2.34
N SER A 23 43.58 -17.62 -1.41
CA SER A 23 43.98 -19.01 -1.61
C SER A 23 43.24 -19.70 -2.76
N ASN A 24 44.03 -20.40 -3.57
CA ASN A 24 43.69 -21.33 -4.64
C ASN A 24 42.35 -22.07 -4.45
N HIS A 25 41.34 -21.68 -5.22
CA HIS A 25 40.36 -22.62 -5.77
C HIS A 25 39.99 -22.18 -7.18
N THR A 26 40.67 -22.78 -8.16
CA THR A 26 40.29 -22.78 -9.57
C THR A 26 38.97 -23.53 -9.74
N LEU A 27 37.88 -22.79 -9.89
CA LEU A 27 36.65 -23.30 -10.50
C LEU A 27 36.55 -22.73 -11.92
N LYS A 28 36.71 -23.64 -12.89
CA LYS A 28 36.46 -23.41 -14.31
C LYS A 28 34.98 -23.06 -14.47
N ILE A 29 34.68 -21.79 -14.70
CA ILE A 29 33.38 -21.38 -15.21
C ILE A 29 33.46 -21.53 -16.73
N SER A 30 32.85 -22.59 -17.24
CA SER A 30 32.65 -22.80 -18.67
C SER A 30 31.93 -21.59 -19.26
N HIS A 31 32.47 -21.13 -20.38
CA HIS A 31 32.07 -19.97 -21.13
C HIS A 31 30.84 -20.29 -22.00
N GLU A 32 29.73 -20.68 -21.39
CA GLU A 32 28.49 -21.00 -22.12
C GLU A 32 27.31 -20.80 -21.16
N ILE A 33 26.74 -19.59 -21.15
CA ILE A 33 25.33 -19.19 -20.93
C ILE A 33 25.30 -17.64 -20.97
N PHE A 34 25.86 -17.04 -22.03
CA PHE A 34 25.71 -15.60 -22.27
C PHE A 34 25.42 -15.33 -23.75
N LYS A 35 24.39 -16.02 -24.27
CA LYS A 35 23.74 -15.70 -25.55
C LYS A 35 22.26 -16.04 -25.49
N LYS A 36 21.46 -15.28 -24.73
CA LYS A 36 20.02 -15.12 -25.02
C LYS A 36 19.33 -13.99 -24.24
N ILE A 37 19.84 -12.78 -24.33
CA ILE A 37 19.02 -11.59 -24.07
C ILE A 37 19.28 -10.63 -25.23
N GLU A 38 18.54 -10.85 -26.32
CA GLU A 38 18.42 -9.85 -27.38
C GLU A 38 17.61 -8.68 -26.84
N TRP A 39 18.16 -7.49 -27.04
CA TRP A 39 17.58 -6.20 -26.75
C TRP A 39 16.75 -5.77 -27.96
N ILE A 40 15.43 -5.63 -27.80
CA ILE A 40 14.55 -5.01 -28.80
C ILE A 40 14.28 -3.57 -28.35
N PRO A 41 14.69 -2.54 -29.11
CA PRO A 41 14.34 -1.16 -28.83
C PRO A 41 13.02 -0.73 -29.47
N SER A 42 12.39 0.24 -28.80
CA SER A 42 11.43 1.22 -29.32
C SER A 42 10.14 0.70 -29.95
N LEU A 43 9.04 0.77 -29.18
CA LEU A 43 7.74 1.11 -29.74
C LEU A 43 7.04 2.16 -28.88
N SER A 44 6.78 3.28 -29.55
CA SER A 44 5.88 4.37 -29.21
C SER A 44 4.50 3.86 -28.75
N CYS A 45 4.11 4.16 -27.50
CA CYS A 45 2.74 4.01 -27.04
C CYS A 45 1.94 5.30 -27.30
N GLY A 46 1.20 5.31 -28.40
CA GLY A 46 -0.01 6.14 -28.55
C GLY A 46 -1.21 5.49 -27.82
N PRO A 47 -2.30 6.24 -27.60
CA PRO A 47 -3.34 5.89 -26.64
C PRO A 47 -4.39 5.00 -27.29
N GLN A 48 -4.57 3.77 -26.79
CA GLN A 48 -5.73 2.94 -27.14
C GLN A 48 -6.29 2.19 -25.92
N SER A 49 -7.52 2.58 -25.59
CA SER A 49 -8.61 1.78 -25.01
C SER A 49 -8.29 0.87 -23.82
N ALA A 50 -8.68 1.35 -22.63
CA ALA A 50 -8.88 0.52 -21.44
C ALA A 50 -10.20 -0.27 -21.53
N PRO A 51 -10.21 -1.60 -21.34
CA PRO A 51 -11.41 -2.31 -20.92
C PRO A 51 -11.46 -2.38 -19.38
N GLU A 52 -12.42 -1.65 -18.81
CA GLU A 52 -13.39 -2.14 -17.81
C GLU A 52 -12.98 -3.40 -17.03
N LEU A 53 -12.33 -3.23 -15.86
CA LEU A 53 -12.29 -4.25 -14.81
C LEU A 53 -12.31 -3.62 -13.41
N PHE A 54 -13.38 -2.87 -13.13
CA PHE A 54 -13.80 -2.56 -11.76
C PHE A 54 -15.31 -2.79 -11.61
N GLN A 55 -15.74 -4.05 -11.71
CA GLN A 55 -17.09 -4.44 -11.32
C GLN A 55 -17.10 -5.84 -10.70
N VAL A 56 -16.80 -5.92 -9.40
CA VAL A 56 -17.26 -7.06 -8.58
C VAL A 56 -17.76 -6.54 -7.24
N CYS A 57 -19.03 -6.10 -7.22
CA CYS A 57 -19.92 -6.37 -6.11
C CYS A 57 -21.38 -6.35 -6.59
N ARG A 58 -21.79 -7.39 -7.33
CA ARG A 58 -23.21 -7.75 -7.49
C ARG A 58 -23.45 -9.09 -6.84
N ILE A 59 -23.74 -9.06 -5.54
CA ILE A 59 -24.26 -10.22 -4.83
C ILE A 59 -25.77 -10.32 -5.15
N ARG A 60 -26.10 -11.34 -5.96
CA ARG A 60 -27.23 -12.27 -5.83
C ARG A 60 -28.68 -11.75 -5.96
N GLN A 61 -29.25 -11.94 -7.15
CA GLN A 61 -30.68 -12.28 -7.35
C GLN A 61 -30.70 -13.64 -8.06
N ARG A 62 -30.88 -14.75 -7.34
CA ARG A 62 -32.16 -15.35 -6.93
C ARG A 62 -32.91 -15.94 -8.13
N LEU A 63 -32.68 -17.24 -8.34
CA LEU A 63 -33.57 -18.15 -9.05
C LEU A 63 -34.92 -18.17 -8.32
N SER A 64 -35.99 -17.88 -9.06
CA SER A 64 -37.35 -18.44 -8.96
C SER A 64 -38.37 -17.42 -9.49
N ASN A 65 -38.69 -17.51 -10.78
CA ASN A 65 -40.03 -17.14 -11.25
C ASN A 65 -40.88 -18.38 -11.03
N GLU A 66 -41.88 -18.29 -10.17
CA GLU A 66 -43.25 -18.72 -10.45
C GLU A 66 -44.18 -18.36 -9.28
N ASP A 67 -45.39 -18.01 -9.69
CA ASP A 67 -46.65 -17.81 -8.99
C ASP A 67 -46.99 -16.45 -8.34
N ALA A 68 -48.08 -15.93 -8.91
CA ALA A 68 -48.73 -14.65 -8.76
C ALA A 68 -49.60 -14.55 -7.50
N SER A 69 -50.17 -13.35 -7.35
CA SER A 69 -51.24 -12.97 -6.40
C SER A 69 -50.76 -12.47 -5.02
N GLY A 70 -50.28 -11.24 -4.98
CA GLY A 70 -50.23 -10.40 -3.78
C GLY A 70 -50.71 -9.00 -4.13
N SER A 71 -51.87 -8.61 -3.61
CA SER A 71 -52.58 -7.35 -3.80
C SER A 71 -51.68 -6.12 -3.67
N GLY A 72 -51.72 -5.24 -4.67
CA GLY A 72 -51.01 -3.98 -4.69
C GLY A 72 -51.58 -2.98 -3.69
N GLU A 73 -50.77 -2.61 -2.71
CA GLU A 73 -50.85 -1.33 -2.03
C GLU A 73 -49.70 -0.48 -2.54
N ASP A 74 -50.02 0.51 -3.37
CA ASP A 74 -49.10 1.44 -3.99
C ASP A 74 -48.62 2.46 -2.94
N GLY A 75 -47.64 2.06 -2.15
CA GLY A 75 -46.88 2.96 -1.31
C GLY A 75 -46.11 3.98 -2.16
N SER A 76 -46.78 5.05 -2.58
CA SER A 76 -46.18 6.20 -3.23
C SER A 76 -45.14 6.78 -2.27
N PHE A 77 -43.86 6.43 -2.47
CA PHE A 77 -42.73 7.07 -1.81
C PHE A 77 -42.70 8.53 -2.26
N LYS A 78 -43.47 9.38 -1.57
CA LYS A 78 -43.42 10.82 -1.74
C LYS A 78 -42.01 11.26 -1.41
N ARG A 79 -41.23 11.58 -2.47
CA ARG A 79 -39.89 12.13 -2.34
C ARG A 79 -39.98 13.36 -1.44
N SER A 80 -39.54 13.21 -0.20
CA SER A 80 -39.64 14.26 0.80
C SER A 80 -38.98 15.52 0.22
N LYS A 81 -39.70 16.65 0.25
CA LYS A 81 -39.16 17.94 -0.23
C LYS A 81 -37.86 18.18 0.52
N ARG A 82 -36.75 18.45 -0.19
CA ARG A 82 -35.51 18.88 0.46
C ARG A 82 -35.83 20.10 1.32
N VAL A 83 -35.67 19.96 2.64
CA VAL A 83 -35.68 21.09 3.55
C VAL A 83 -34.50 21.97 3.18
N LYS A 84 -34.76 23.20 2.74
CA LYS A 84 -33.71 24.19 2.54
C LYS A 84 -33.32 24.67 3.93
N VAL A 85 -32.12 24.29 4.38
CA VAL A 85 -31.56 24.81 5.63
C VAL A 85 -31.08 26.23 5.37
N ASP A 86 -31.47 27.14 6.23
CA ASP A 86 -31.04 28.54 6.15
C ASP A 86 -29.53 28.66 6.45
N PRO A 87 -28.74 29.34 5.60
CA PRO A 87 -27.30 29.49 5.81
C PRO A 87 -26.92 30.20 7.11
N GLN A 88 -27.78 31.09 7.64
CA GLN A 88 -27.50 31.79 8.88
C GLN A 88 -27.60 30.83 10.07
N THR A 89 -28.58 29.92 10.07
CA THR A 89 -28.71 28.85 11.07
C THR A 89 -27.48 27.95 11.12
N VAL A 90 -26.92 27.60 9.95
CA VAL A 90 -25.67 26.83 9.87
C VAL A 90 -24.52 27.64 10.46
N SER A 91 -24.45 28.93 10.15
CA SER A 91 -23.40 29.82 10.63
C SER A 91 -23.45 30.05 12.15
N SER A 92 -24.65 30.13 12.75
CA SER A 92 -24.79 30.20 14.20
C SER A 92 -24.36 28.90 14.87
N TRP A 93 -24.67 27.74 14.28
CA TRP A 93 -24.23 26.45 14.83
C TRP A 93 -22.70 26.34 14.90
N PHE A 94 -21.99 26.76 13.84
CA PHE A 94 -20.52 26.80 13.85
C PHE A 94 -19.90 27.77 14.86
N ARG A 95 -20.67 28.73 15.40
CA ARG A 95 -20.21 29.67 16.43
C ARG A 95 -20.39 29.14 17.85
N ASP A 96 -21.24 28.13 18.03
CA ASP A 96 -21.56 27.58 19.34
C ASP A 96 -21.21 26.08 19.37
N GLU A 97 -22.20 25.21 19.16
CA GLU A 97 -22.09 23.75 19.25
C GLU A 97 -21.08 23.13 18.26
N GLY A 98 -20.91 23.76 17.10
CA GLY A 98 -20.03 23.29 16.04
C GLY A 98 -18.55 23.62 16.25
N LEU A 99 -18.22 24.55 17.16
CA LEU A 99 -16.84 24.99 17.38
C LEU A 99 -15.85 23.86 17.70
N PRO A 100 -16.17 22.88 18.58
CA PRO A 100 -15.25 21.80 18.93
C PRO A 100 -14.91 20.87 17.76
N TYR A 101 -15.73 20.88 16.70
CA TYR A 101 -15.55 20.03 15.52
C TYR A 101 -14.74 20.70 14.42
N LEU A 102 -14.36 21.97 14.58
CA LEU A 102 -13.55 22.71 13.60
C LEU A 102 -12.14 22.13 13.47
N HIS A 103 -11.57 21.66 14.57
CA HIS A 103 -10.23 21.07 14.62
C HIS A 103 -10.28 19.65 15.21
N PRO A 104 -9.47 18.72 14.69
CA PRO A 104 -9.40 17.38 15.24
C PRO A 104 -8.83 17.42 16.66
N THR A 105 -9.47 16.72 17.59
CA THR A 105 -8.94 16.55 18.94
C THR A 105 -7.83 15.49 18.92
N PRO A 106 -6.59 15.80 19.32
CA PRO A 106 -5.49 14.85 19.25
C PRO A 106 -5.73 13.67 20.20
N GLY A 107 -5.49 12.45 19.70
CA GLY A 107 -5.54 11.22 20.49
C GLY A 107 -6.94 10.70 20.86
N LYS A 108 -8.02 11.35 20.43
CA LYS A 108 -9.40 10.92 20.69
C LYS A 108 -10.26 10.99 19.43
N THR A 109 -11.37 10.26 19.43
CA THR A 109 -12.42 10.38 18.41
C THR A 109 -13.18 11.70 18.62
N ASN A 110 -13.36 12.48 17.56
CA ASN A 110 -14.16 13.71 17.58
C ASN A 110 -15.48 13.47 16.82
N TRP A 111 -16.34 12.62 17.39
CA TRP A 111 -17.60 12.21 16.77
C TRP A 111 -18.78 13.06 17.27
N LEU A 112 -19.81 13.22 16.42
CA LEU A 112 -21.00 14.01 16.76
C LEU A 112 -21.85 13.37 17.86
N GLY A 113 -21.89 12.03 17.94
CA GLY A 113 -22.54 11.29 19.02
C GLY A 113 -21.72 11.22 20.32
N GLY A 114 -20.79 12.17 20.52
CA GLY A 114 -19.87 12.18 21.65
C GLY A 114 -18.74 11.16 21.50
N LEU A 115 -18.31 10.54 22.61
CA LEU A 115 -17.14 9.63 22.60
C LEU A 115 -17.43 8.24 22.02
N LYS A 116 -18.70 7.85 21.87
CA LYS A 116 -19.10 6.45 21.68
C LYS A 116 -19.55 6.11 20.27
N GLU A 117 -20.25 7.02 19.58
CA GLU A 117 -20.93 6.70 18.32
C GLU A 117 -20.68 7.80 17.27
N PRO A 118 -20.27 7.45 16.03
CA PRO A 118 -19.99 8.41 14.96
C PRO A 118 -21.24 9.12 14.45
N PHE A 119 -22.38 8.43 14.44
CA PHE A 119 -23.66 8.96 13.96
C PHE A 119 -24.72 8.80 15.05
N PRO A 120 -25.43 9.87 15.44
CA PRO A 120 -26.44 9.80 16.48
C PRO A 120 -27.62 8.90 16.10
N ASP A 121 -28.01 8.90 14.81
CA ASP A 121 -29.16 8.13 14.32
C ASP A 121 -28.83 6.67 13.98
N ASN A 122 -27.55 6.29 14.01
CA ASN A 122 -27.13 4.92 13.72
C ASN A 122 -26.14 4.40 14.79
N PRO A 123 -26.67 3.90 15.93
CA PRO A 123 -25.86 3.41 17.03
C PRO A 123 -25.15 2.08 16.71
N THR A 124 -25.58 1.37 15.67
CA THR A 124 -25.00 0.06 15.28
C THR A 124 -23.64 0.20 14.61
N PHE A 125 -23.35 1.36 14.02
CA PHE A 125 -22.10 1.59 13.33
C PHE A 125 -21.04 2.08 14.32
N GLN A 126 -20.25 1.15 14.85
CA GLN A 126 -19.14 1.43 15.77
C GLN A 126 -17.82 0.96 15.13
N PRO A 127 -17.07 1.84 14.46
CA PRO A 127 -15.84 1.43 13.79
C PRO A 127 -14.79 1.00 14.82
N PRO A 128 -14.06 -0.11 14.59
CA PRO A 128 -12.98 -0.52 15.47
C PRO A 128 -11.82 0.48 15.39
N PRO A 129 -11.03 0.63 16.46
CA PRO A 129 -9.90 1.55 16.46
C PRO A 129 -8.88 1.19 15.37
N PRO A 130 -8.24 2.20 14.75
CA PRO A 130 -7.18 1.96 13.80
C PRO A 130 -5.99 1.30 14.49
N LEU A 131 -5.27 0.44 13.77
CA LEU A 131 -4.02 -0.12 14.29
C LEU A 131 -2.96 0.97 14.37
N SER A 132 -2.25 1.02 15.50
CA SER A 132 -1.12 1.92 15.69
C SER A 132 0.01 1.58 14.71
N ASP A 133 0.80 2.58 14.35
CA ASP A 133 1.91 2.37 13.42
C ASP A 133 2.98 1.44 13.99
N ALA A 134 3.26 1.52 15.30
CA ALA A 134 4.18 0.63 15.99
C ALA A 134 3.81 -0.85 15.82
N ILE A 135 2.51 -1.19 15.91
CA ILE A 135 2.03 -2.56 15.69
C ILE A 135 2.22 -2.97 14.23
N LYS A 136 1.89 -2.09 13.26
CA LYS A 136 2.08 -2.36 11.83
C LYS A 136 3.55 -2.64 11.50
N SER A 137 4.46 -1.85 12.07
CA SER A 137 5.91 -2.03 11.91
C SER A 137 6.38 -3.35 12.54
N SER A 138 5.91 -3.68 13.76
CA SER A 138 6.23 -4.96 14.41
C SER A 138 5.76 -6.18 13.61
N ILE A 139 4.56 -6.13 13.01
CA ILE A 139 4.04 -7.18 12.12
C ILE A 139 4.98 -7.37 10.93
N TYR A 140 5.39 -6.27 10.30
CA TYR A 140 6.26 -6.31 9.13
C TYR A 140 7.67 -6.84 9.48
N ASP A 141 8.24 -6.46 10.62
CA ASP A 141 9.56 -6.94 11.04
C ASP A 141 9.55 -8.45 11.33
N ARG A 142 8.52 -8.95 12.02
CA ARG A 142 8.34 -10.39 12.24
C ARG A 142 8.14 -11.14 10.92
N TYR A 143 7.39 -10.55 9.99
CA TYR A 143 7.25 -11.09 8.64
C TYR A 143 8.61 -11.27 7.96
N LEU A 144 9.46 -10.24 7.94
CA LEU A 144 10.82 -10.34 7.38
C LEU A 144 11.66 -11.44 8.03
N GLN A 145 11.62 -11.57 9.37
CA GLN A 145 12.36 -12.61 10.09
C GLN A 145 11.89 -14.03 9.70
N SER A 146 10.57 -14.22 9.60
CA SER A 146 10.01 -15.51 9.15
C SER A 146 10.39 -15.84 7.70
N PHE A 147 10.44 -14.83 6.83
CA PHE A 147 10.79 -15.01 5.42
C PHE A 147 12.25 -15.41 5.26
N GLN A 148 13.18 -14.75 5.99
CA GLN A 148 14.60 -15.06 5.97
C GLN A 148 14.92 -16.52 6.38
N ARG A 149 14.20 -17.06 7.35
CA ARG A 149 14.39 -18.46 7.81
C ARG A 149 13.93 -19.52 6.82
N SER A 150 13.20 -19.13 5.78
CA SER A 150 12.39 -20.03 4.95
C SER A 150 12.74 -20.01 3.47
N ALA A 151 13.98 -19.57 3.17
CA ALA A 151 14.50 -19.02 1.91
C ALA A 151 14.34 -19.83 0.60
N PHE A 152 13.44 -20.82 0.51
CA PHE A 152 13.36 -21.72 -0.63
C PHE A 152 11.96 -22.15 -1.09
N LYS A 153 10.84 -21.69 -0.51
CA LYS A 153 9.48 -22.12 -0.95
C LYS A 153 8.43 -21.01 -0.95
N SER A 154 7.64 -20.95 -2.02
CA SER A 154 6.44 -20.10 -2.18
C SER A 154 5.40 -20.32 -1.07
N ASP A 155 5.34 -21.52 -0.50
CA ASP A 155 4.47 -21.85 0.64
C ASP A 155 4.84 -21.11 1.93
N SER A 156 6.04 -20.54 2.01
CA SER A 156 6.48 -19.83 3.21
C SER A 156 5.64 -18.58 3.48
N HIS A 157 5.32 -17.79 2.45
CA HIS A 157 4.57 -16.54 2.62
C HIS A 157 3.20 -16.79 3.27
N LYS A 158 2.44 -17.76 2.75
CA LYS A 158 1.10 -18.09 3.26
C LYS A 158 1.15 -18.60 4.71
N LYS A 159 2.18 -19.37 5.06
CA LYS A 159 2.37 -19.87 6.43
C LYS A 159 2.76 -18.74 7.39
N ALA A 160 3.64 -17.83 6.96
CA ALA A 160 4.03 -16.66 7.74
C ALA A 160 2.83 -15.74 8.02
N VAL A 161 2.05 -15.39 7.00
CA VAL A 161 0.86 -14.54 7.17
C VAL A 161 -0.18 -15.20 8.09
N ARG A 162 -0.44 -16.49 7.93
CA ARG A 162 -1.36 -17.22 8.80
C ARG A 162 -0.88 -17.21 10.26
N SER A 163 0.41 -17.48 10.49
CA SER A 163 0.98 -17.44 11.85
C SER A 163 0.93 -16.04 12.46
N LEU A 164 1.18 -14.99 11.69
CA LEU A 164 1.05 -13.60 12.16
C LEU A 164 -0.40 -13.24 12.47
N SER A 165 -1.34 -13.69 11.64
CA SER A 165 -2.78 -13.51 11.89
C SER A 165 -3.21 -14.11 13.23
N GLU A 166 -2.75 -15.32 13.53
CA GLU A 166 -2.99 -16.01 14.81
C GLU A 166 -2.32 -15.29 15.99
N GLN A 167 -1.06 -14.84 15.84
CA GLN A 167 -0.31 -14.14 16.90
C GLN A 167 -0.92 -12.80 17.30
N PHE A 168 -1.39 -12.01 16.32
CA PHE A 168 -1.89 -10.65 16.56
C PHE A 168 -3.42 -10.58 16.64
N GLY A 169 -4.14 -11.67 16.38
CA GLY A 169 -5.61 -11.69 16.35
C GLY A 169 -6.21 -10.82 15.23
N ILE A 170 -5.47 -10.64 14.13
CA ILE A 170 -5.87 -9.79 13.00
C ILE A 170 -6.22 -10.68 11.81
N SER A 171 -7.23 -10.32 11.02
CA SER A 171 -7.58 -11.09 9.82
C SER A 171 -6.42 -11.19 8.83
N ILE A 172 -6.30 -12.35 8.19
CA ILE A 172 -5.25 -12.65 7.19
C ILE A 172 -5.18 -11.54 6.12
N ALA A 173 -6.32 -11.14 5.56
CA ALA A 173 -6.38 -10.08 4.55
C ALA A 173 -5.83 -8.73 5.05
N ARG A 174 -6.05 -8.40 6.33
CA ARG A 174 -5.54 -7.16 6.93
C ARG A 174 -4.04 -7.24 7.16
N VAL A 175 -3.50 -8.40 7.54
CA VAL A 175 -2.04 -8.61 7.65
C VAL A 175 -1.36 -8.47 6.28
N GLU A 176 -1.90 -9.08 5.23
CA GLU A 176 -1.37 -8.94 3.87
C GLU A 176 -1.35 -7.49 3.40
N ALA A 177 -2.43 -6.75 3.64
CA ALA A 177 -2.51 -5.34 3.31
C ALA A 177 -1.46 -4.51 4.06
N ILE A 178 -1.25 -4.76 5.36
CA ILE A 178 -0.21 -4.10 6.16
C ILE A 178 1.17 -4.34 5.56
N ILE A 179 1.47 -5.60 5.19
CA ILE A 179 2.78 -5.96 4.62
C ILE A 179 3.03 -5.19 3.32
N ARG A 180 2.03 -5.17 2.42
CA ARG A 180 2.13 -4.44 1.13
C ARG A 180 2.33 -2.94 1.35
N LEU A 181 1.56 -2.33 2.24
CA LEU A 181 1.65 -0.89 2.51
C LEU A 181 3.00 -0.50 3.15
N LYS A 182 3.56 -1.34 4.04
CA LYS A 182 4.88 -1.09 4.63
C LYS A 182 6.01 -1.27 3.63
N GLU A 183 5.89 -2.20 2.68
CA GLU A 183 6.83 -2.31 1.57
C GLU A 183 6.83 -1.03 0.71
N TYR A 184 5.64 -0.55 0.34
CA TYR A 184 5.51 0.73 -0.39
C TYR A 184 6.09 1.90 0.40
N GLN A 185 5.82 1.98 1.70
CA GLN A 185 6.39 3.02 2.55
C GLN A 185 7.92 3.05 2.45
N ARG A 186 8.60 1.90 2.56
CA ARG A 186 10.06 1.81 2.41
C ARG A 186 10.55 2.21 1.03
N GLN A 187 9.80 1.90 -0.03
CA GLN A 187 10.14 2.33 -1.39
C GLN A 187 10.06 3.85 -1.51
N TYR A 188 9.04 4.47 -0.96
CA TYR A 188 8.86 5.93 -0.98
C TYR A 188 9.91 6.66 -0.13
N GLU A 189 10.28 6.09 1.01
CA GLU A 189 11.39 6.57 1.85
C GLU A 189 12.72 6.56 1.08
N LYS A 190 13.02 5.50 0.33
CA LYS A 190 14.24 5.41 -0.51
C LYS A 190 14.30 6.46 -1.61
N VAL A 191 13.15 6.86 -2.16
CA VAL A 191 13.08 7.87 -3.22
C VAL A 191 13.12 9.31 -2.66
N GLY A 192 13.07 9.47 -1.33
CA GLY A 192 13.17 10.78 -0.68
C GLY A 192 11.85 11.55 -0.58
N TYR A 193 10.71 10.89 -0.83
CA TYR A 193 9.39 11.53 -0.70
C TYR A 193 8.82 11.48 0.72
N ALA A 194 9.39 10.65 1.60
CA ALA A 194 8.94 10.53 2.99
C ALA A 194 9.91 11.26 3.92
N SER A 195 9.73 12.57 4.04
CA SER A 195 10.33 13.42 5.07
C SER A 195 9.19 14.18 5.74
N TYR A 196 8.80 13.76 6.94
CA TYR A 196 7.98 14.54 7.88
C TYR A 196 8.69 14.56 9.23
#